data_AF-A0A0S8FQW0-F1
#
_entry.id   AF-A0A0S8FQW0-F1
#
_cell.length_a   1.000
_cell.length_b   1.000
_cell.length_c   1.000
_cell.angle_alpha   90.00
_cell.angle_beta   90.00
_cell.angle_gamma   90.00
#
_symmetry.space_group_name_H-M   'P 1'
#
loop_
_entity.id
_entity.type
_entity.pdbx_description
1 polymer ?
#
loop_
_entity_poly.entity_id
_entity_poly.type
_entity_poly.pdbx_seq_one_letter_code
_entity_poly.pdbx_strand_id
1 'polypeptide(L)'
;MIPINPNARIFEPNQRAMIAWNGREEILLLSTDLHASDSTMLLEVLPLMSEPEVKKGDLATFRKATDLINRKLYHAASAKGRQMSEGIVVPSGEVTFHEKIGAHDISVTHLLDAQGFVKWVMDYLKTLEIEGNIISEEMRELIEDYIGEGFEWFVFDVVTLGTETVTNEPIQYRFKTEHLFYPLKITSTAEGATSIELLILTPRLLNRFPSLPISRIRLKHDPINISQDELAELNEEMYKLLKGNDRMKLRIWEIKGELKAFDADLLAR
;
A
#
# COMPACT_ATOMS: atom_id res chain seq x y z
N MET A 1 -1.11 -9.44 -9.43
CA MET A 1 -2.56 -9.68 -9.50
C MET A 1 -2.82 -10.75 -10.54
N ILE A 2 -3.48 -11.85 -10.16
CA ILE A 2 -3.75 -13.00 -11.05
C ILE A 2 -5.27 -13.23 -11.12
N PRO A 3 -5.95 -12.82 -12.20
CA PRO A 3 -7.38 -13.07 -12.35
C PRO A 3 -7.64 -14.54 -12.68
N ILE A 4 -8.65 -15.13 -12.04
CA ILE A 4 -9.07 -16.51 -12.34
C ILE A 4 -9.64 -16.62 -13.76
N ASN A 5 -10.38 -15.61 -14.21
CA ASN A 5 -10.74 -15.46 -15.62
C ASN A 5 -9.58 -14.77 -16.37
N PRO A 6 -8.79 -15.48 -17.19
CA PRO A 6 -7.60 -14.89 -17.84
C PRO A 6 -7.95 -13.82 -18.89
N ASN A 7 -9.23 -13.72 -19.31
CA ASN A 7 -9.69 -12.67 -20.22
C ASN A 7 -10.16 -11.40 -19.46
N ALA A 8 -10.33 -11.48 -18.14
CA ALA A 8 -10.70 -10.33 -17.33
C ALA A 8 -9.48 -9.44 -17.11
N ARG A 9 -9.61 -8.15 -17.44
CA ARG A 9 -8.62 -7.12 -17.11
C ARG A 9 -8.93 -6.58 -15.74
N ILE A 10 -7.90 -6.41 -14.93
CA ILE A 10 -8.01 -5.87 -13.56
C ILE A 10 -7.52 -4.43 -13.56
N PHE A 11 -8.25 -3.58 -12.85
CA PHE A 11 -7.94 -2.16 -12.72
C PHE A 11 -7.84 -1.80 -11.25
N GLU A 12 -6.83 -1.01 -10.91
CA GLU A 12 -6.56 -0.55 -9.54
C GLU A 12 -6.42 0.98 -9.52
N PRO A 13 -7.53 1.72 -9.72
CA PRO A 13 -7.49 3.17 -9.94
C PRO A 13 -7.00 3.97 -8.72
N ASN A 14 -7.17 3.45 -7.50
CA ASN A 14 -6.70 4.13 -6.29
C ASN A 14 -6.05 3.15 -5.33
N GLN A 15 -4.95 3.58 -4.74
CA GLN A 15 -4.27 2.87 -3.66
C GLN A 15 -4.06 3.82 -2.48
N ARG A 16 -4.34 3.33 -1.27
CA ARG A 16 -4.18 4.09 -0.04
C ARG A 16 -3.38 3.26 0.93
N ALA A 17 -2.25 3.81 1.39
CA ALA A 17 -1.45 3.16 2.40
C ALA A 17 -1.07 4.10 3.52
N MET A 18 -0.96 3.55 4.72
CA MET A 18 -0.36 4.21 5.85
C MET A 18 0.84 3.41 6.32
N ILE A 19 2.00 4.04 6.30
CA ILE A 19 3.30 3.41 6.52
C ILE A 19 3.94 4.03 7.76
N ALA A 20 4.18 3.20 8.77
CA ALA A 20 4.95 3.56 9.96
C ALA A 20 6.27 2.80 9.94
N TRP A 21 7.39 3.52 9.88
CA TRP A 21 8.72 2.91 9.80
C TRP A 21 9.68 3.51 10.82
N ASN A 22 10.30 2.67 11.64
CA ASN A 22 11.21 3.08 12.71
C ASN A 22 12.70 3.00 12.33
N GLY A 23 13.01 2.61 11.10
CA GLY A 23 14.38 2.39 10.62
C GLY A 23 14.77 0.92 10.47
N ARG A 24 13.99 -0.02 11.03
CA ARG A 24 14.27 -1.46 11.04
C ARG A 24 13.04 -2.34 10.84
N GLU A 25 11.87 -1.81 11.17
CA GLU A 25 10.60 -2.49 11.09
C GLU A 25 9.54 -1.51 10.57
N GLU A 26 8.65 -2.03 9.75
CA GLU A 26 7.59 -1.30 9.08
C GLU A 26 6.22 -1.92 9.42
N ILE A 27 5.24 -1.05 9.66
CA ILE A 27 3.83 -1.39 9.54
C ILE A 27 3.29 -0.74 8.28
N LEU A 28 2.79 -1.55 7.35
CA LEU A 28 2.08 -1.15 6.15
C LEU A 28 0.60 -1.50 6.31
N LEU A 29 -0.25 -0.48 6.43
CA LEU A 29 -1.71 -0.62 6.36
C LEU A 29 -2.14 -0.25 4.94
N LEU A 30 -2.65 -1.21 4.17
CA LEU A 30 -2.94 -1.08 2.74
C LEU A 30 -4.44 -1.27 2.46
N SER A 31 -5.01 -0.44 1.61
CA SER A 31 -6.36 -0.60 1.03
C SER A 31 -6.37 -0.09 -0.40
N THR A 32 -7.08 -0.79 -1.28
CA THR A 32 -7.06 -0.57 -2.72
C THR A 32 -8.49 -0.46 -3.24
N ASP A 33 -8.71 0.37 -4.26
CA ASP A 33 -9.95 0.36 -5.03
C ASP A 33 -9.72 -0.51 -6.27
N LEU A 34 -10.59 -1.49 -6.50
CA LEU A 34 -10.45 -2.50 -7.55
C LEU A 34 -11.72 -2.62 -8.37
N HIS A 35 -11.58 -2.92 -9.66
CA HIS A 35 -12.65 -3.47 -10.49
C HIS A 35 -12.05 -4.34 -11.60
N ALA A 36 -12.91 -5.11 -12.27
CA ALA A 36 -12.54 -5.94 -13.39
C ALA A 36 -13.37 -5.62 -14.64
N SER A 37 -12.87 -5.95 -15.83
CA SER A 37 -13.66 -5.81 -17.06
C SER A 37 -14.82 -6.79 -17.17
N ASP A 38 -14.79 -7.87 -16.39
CA ASP A 38 -15.83 -8.89 -16.26
C ASP A 38 -15.74 -9.50 -14.84
N SER A 39 -16.82 -10.13 -14.38
CA SER A 39 -16.86 -10.77 -13.07
C SER A 39 -15.78 -11.86 -12.96
N THR A 40 -14.96 -11.78 -11.92
CA THR A 40 -13.88 -12.75 -11.67
C THR A 40 -13.49 -12.79 -10.21
N MET A 41 -12.91 -13.91 -9.79
CA MET A 41 -12.06 -13.92 -8.60
C MET A 41 -10.67 -13.42 -8.97
N LEU A 42 -9.99 -12.80 -8.03
CA LEU A 42 -8.65 -12.25 -8.15
C LEU A 42 -7.79 -12.80 -7.01
N LEU A 43 -6.63 -13.37 -7.37
CA LEU A 43 -5.58 -13.66 -6.42
C LEU A 43 -4.60 -12.48 -6.41
N GLU A 44 -4.65 -11.68 -5.34
CA GLU A 44 -3.67 -10.64 -5.05
C GLU A 44 -2.38 -11.28 -4.52
N VAL A 45 -1.25 -10.69 -4.89
CA VAL A 45 0.08 -11.17 -4.49
C VAL A 45 0.88 -9.97 -4.00
N LEU A 46 1.45 -10.05 -2.81
CA LEU A 46 2.27 -9.01 -2.21
C LEU A 46 3.64 -9.58 -1.81
N PRO A 47 4.73 -9.22 -2.51
CA PRO A 47 6.08 -9.64 -2.17
C PRO A 47 6.67 -8.81 -1.03
N LEU A 48 7.39 -9.47 -0.13
CA LEU A 48 8.06 -8.89 1.03
C LEU A 48 9.46 -9.51 1.23
N MET A 49 10.39 -8.68 1.69
CA MET A 49 11.77 -9.10 1.99
C MET A 49 11.88 -9.94 3.27
N SER A 50 10.89 -9.90 4.16
CA SER A 50 10.88 -10.69 5.39
C SER A 50 9.49 -11.14 5.76
N GLU A 51 9.42 -12.17 6.61
CA GLU A 51 8.17 -12.75 7.09
C GLU A 51 7.29 -11.67 7.75
N PRO A 52 6.06 -11.45 7.24
CA PRO A 52 5.13 -10.53 7.86
C PRO A 52 4.28 -11.19 8.95
N GLU A 53 3.95 -10.40 9.98
CA GLU A 53 2.70 -10.59 10.71
C GLU A 53 1.58 -9.90 9.93
N VAL A 54 0.49 -10.63 9.65
CA VAL A 54 -0.65 -10.11 8.88
C VAL A 54 -1.91 -10.08 9.73
N LYS A 55 -2.67 -9.00 9.66
CA LYS A 55 -3.98 -8.88 10.30
C LYS A 55 -4.92 -7.95 9.56
N LYS A 56 -6.21 -8.05 9.89
CA LYS A 56 -7.21 -7.07 9.44
C LYS A 56 -6.85 -5.67 9.95
N GLY A 57 -6.89 -4.71 9.05
CA GLY A 57 -6.64 -3.30 9.31
C GLY A 57 -7.91 -2.51 9.63
N ASP A 58 -7.74 -1.30 10.16
CA ASP A 58 -8.85 -0.39 10.47
C ASP A 58 -8.88 0.77 9.47
N LEU A 59 -9.97 0.85 8.70
CA LEU A 59 -10.20 1.92 7.74
C LEU A 59 -10.29 3.31 8.40
N ALA A 60 -10.75 3.38 9.66
CA ALA A 60 -10.87 4.65 10.37
C ALA A 60 -9.49 5.31 10.60
N THR A 61 -8.40 4.54 10.60
CA THR A 61 -7.04 5.06 10.71
C THR A 61 -6.72 6.07 9.59
N PHE A 62 -7.12 5.83 8.35
CA PHE A 62 -6.90 6.77 7.22
C PHE A 62 -7.62 8.10 7.43
N ARG A 63 -8.88 8.04 7.88
CA ARG A 63 -9.70 9.23 8.15
C ARG A 63 -9.10 10.06 9.29
N LYS A 64 -8.79 9.40 10.41
CA LYS A 64 -8.14 10.04 11.57
C LYS A 64 -6.82 10.73 11.20
N ALA A 65 -5.99 10.09 10.37
CA ALA A 65 -4.71 10.67 9.93
C ALA A 65 -4.94 11.95 9.12
N THR A 66 -5.88 11.90 8.17
CA THR A 66 -6.21 13.02 7.30
C THR A 66 -6.81 14.18 8.08
N ASP A 67 -7.72 13.90 9.01
CA ASP A 67 -8.32 14.90 9.90
C ASP A 67 -7.27 15.58 10.79
N LEU A 68 -6.33 14.80 11.33
CA LEU A 68 -5.21 15.31 12.11
C LEU A 68 -4.32 16.26 11.28
N ILE A 69 -4.01 15.87 10.05
CA ILE A 69 -3.22 16.71 9.12
C ILE A 69 -3.94 18.02 8.85
N ASN A 70 -5.21 17.94 8.43
CA ASN A 70 -6.03 19.11 8.10
C ASN A 70 -6.13 20.08 9.28
N ARG A 71 -6.39 19.56 10.49
CA ARG A 71 -6.43 20.36 11.71
C ARG A 71 -5.13 21.09 11.97
N LYS A 72 -3.98 20.42 11.87
CA LYS A 72 -2.66 21.03 12.10
C LYS A 72 -2.30 22.08 11.05
N LEU A 73 -2.59 21.81 9.78
CA LEU A 73 -2.35 22.76 8.70
C LEU A 73 -3.22 24.02 8.86
N TYR A 74 -4.49 23.84 9.23
CA TYR A 74 -5.39 24.95 9.54
C TYR A 74 -4.85 25.83 10.68
N HIS A 75 -4.50 25.23 11.82
CA HIS A 75 -3.94 25.98 12.96
C HIS A 75 -2.65 26.72 12.61
N ALA A 76 -1.75 26.10 11.83
CA ALA A 76 -0.51 26.71 11.38
C ALA A 76 -0.75 27.93 10.46
N ALA A 77 -1.79 27.88 9.62
CA ALA A 77 -2.19 29.00 8.77
C ALA A 77 -2.77 30.16 9.60
N SER A 78 -3.68 29.86 10.54
CA SER A 78 -4.28 30.88 11.41
C SER A 78 -3.26 31.59 12.31
N ALA A 79 -2.29 30.84 12.87
CA ALA A 79 -1.26 31.40 13.75
C ALA A 79 -0.31 32.38 13.03
N LYS A 80 -0.16 32.26 11.71
CA LYS A 80 0.71 33.14 10.91
C LYS A 80 0.03 34.45 10.49
N GLY A 81 -1.18 34.75 10.98
CA GLY A 81 -1.91 35.98 10.65
C GLY A 81 -2.24 36.11 9.15
N ARG A 82 -2.12 35.03 8.39
CA ARG A 82 -2.54 34.98 6.99
C ARG A 82 -4.06 34.94 7.00
N GLN A 83 -4.71 36.06 6.64
CA GLN A 83 -6.05 35.99 6.05
C GLN A 83 -5.99 34.90 4.97
N MET A 84 -7.01 34.03 4.90
CA MET A 84 -7.14 33.01 3.86
C MET A 84 -7.12 33.69 2.48
N SER A 85 -5.92 33.96 1.98
CA SER A 85 -5.63 34.60 0.72
C SER A 85 -5.22 33.46 -0.19
N GLU A 86 -6.10 33.14 -1.13
CA GLU A 86 -6.01 32.45 -2.45
C GLU A 86 -4.83 31.49 -2.78
N GLY A 87 -4.01 31.03 -1.83
CA GLY A 87 -2.81 30.24 -2.12
C GLY A 87 -2.41 29.22 -1.05
N ILE A 88 -3.05 29.20 0.13
CA ILE A 88 -2.94 28.03 1.03
C ILE A 88 -3.98 27.02 0.56
N VAL A 89 -3.56 26.12 -0.32
CA VAL A 89 -4.31 24.88 -0.57
C VAL A 89 -4.15 24.04 0.69
N VAL A 90 -5.09 24.19 1.64
CA VAL A 90 -5.36 23.09 2.56
C VAL A 90 -5.72 21.92 1.64
N PRO A 91 -5.04 20.77 1.69
CA PRO A 91 -5.54 19.61 0.98
C PRO A 91 -6.94 19.36 1.53
N SER A 92 -8.00 19.72 0.79
CA SER A 92 -9.31 19.12 1.00
C SER A 92 -9.20 17.68 0.52
N GLY A 93 -8.42 16.89 1.24
CA GLY A 93 -8.36 15.45 1.05
C GLY A 93 -9.60 14.88 1.70
N GLU A 94 -10.59 14.53 0.89
CA GLU A 94 -11.65 13.64 1.31
C GLU A 94 -11.15 12.21 1.09
N VAL A 95 -11.05 11.42 2.16
CA VAL A 95 -10.80 9.98 2.01
C VAL A 95 -12.13 9.34 1.60
N THR A 96 -12.33 9.22 0.28
CA THR A 96 -13.48 8.54 -0.30
C THR A 96 -13.24 7.03 -0.34
N PHE A 97 -14.29 6.26 -0.10
CA PHE A 97 -14.29 4.81 -0.21
C PHE A 97 -15.55 4.40 -0.97
N HIS A 98 -15.43 3.39 -1.82
CA HIS A 98 -16.54 2.78 -2.55
C HIS A 98 -17.23 1.72 -1.67
N GLU A 99 -18.13 0.92 -2.27
CA GLU A 99 -18.69 -0.26 -1.61
C GLU A 99 -17.55 -1.19 -1.15
N LYS A 100 -17.65 -1.70 0.07
CA LYS A 100 -16.58 -2.48 0.71
C LYS A 100 -16.90 -3.96 0.64
N ILE A 101 -15.90 -4.75 0.27
CA ILE A 101 -15.96 -6.21 0.29
C ILE A 101 -14.95 -6.73 1.32
N GLY A 102 -15.34 -7.76 2.09
CA GLY A 102 -14.53 -8.22 3.21
C GLY A 102 -14.82 -9.65 3.68
N ALA A 103 -14.02 -10.59 3.20
CA ALA A 103 -13.65 -11.86 3.83
C ALA A 103 -12.30 -12.29 3.22
N HIS A 104 -11.20 -11.74 3.71
CA HIS A 104 -9.86 -12.05 3.21
C HIS A 104 -9.48 -13.49 3.55
N ASP A 105 -9.07 -14.26 2.54
CA ASP A 105 -8.39 -15.53 2.73
C ASP A 105 -6.90 -15.32 2.52
N ILE A 106 -6.20 -15.02 3.62
CA ILE A 106 -4.80 -14.62 3.59
C ILE A 106 -3.91 -15.83 3.81
N SER A 107 -3.00 -16.05 2.87
CA SER A 107 -1.92 -17.02 3.00
C SER A 107 -0.55 -16.35 2.92
N VAL A 108 0.37 -16.72 3.81
CA VAL A 108 1.76 -16.22 3.83
C VAL A 108 2.69 -17.39 3.53
N THR A 109 3.54 -17.24 2.52
CA THR A 109 4.41 -18.33 2.05
C THR A 109 5.82 -17.84 1.80
N HIS A 110 6.81 -18.65 2.22
CA HIS A 110 8.21 -18.48 1.87
C HIS A 110 8.51 -19.23 0.57
N LEU A 111 8.89 -18.48 -0.47
CA LEU A 111 9.16 -18.99 -1.82
C LEU A 111 10.58 -18.65 -2.23
N LEU A 112 11.34 -19.68 -2.63
CA LEU A 112 12.77 -19.58 -2.93
C LEU A 112 13.08 -19.56 -4.44
N ASP A 113 12.10 -19.92 -5.26
CA ASP A 113 12.18 -19.87 -6.71
C ASP A 113 10.79 -19.76 -7.35
N ALA A 114 10.74 -19.37 -8.63
CA ALA A 114 9.48 -19.19 -9.34
C ALA A 114 8.75 -20.50 -9.67
N GLN A 115 9.44 -21.65 -9.70
CA GLN A 115 8.75 -22.93 -9.85
C GLN A 115 7.95 -23.26 -8.59
N GLY A 116 8.49 -22.94 -7.42
CA GLY A 116 7.84 -22.99 -6.13
C GLY A 116 6.62 -22.08 -6.09
N PHE A 117 6.73 -20.86 -6.60
CA PHE A 117 5.58 -19.95 -6.75
C PHE A 117 4.47 -20.57 -7.60
N VAL A 118 4.79 -21.02 -8.81
CA VAL A 118 3.80 -21.64 -9.72
C VAL A 118 3.14 -22.84 -9.06
N LYS A 119 3.93 -23.74 -8.46
CA LYS A 119 3.42 -24.92 -7.78
C LYS A 119 2.49 -24.53 -6.63
N TRP A 120 2.89 -23.56 -5.81
CA TRP A 120 2.11 -23.10 -4.67
C TRP A 120 0.77 -22.52 -5.11
N VAL A 121 0.76 -21.62 -6.10
CA VAL A 121 -0.48 -21.01 -6.63
C VAL A 121 -1.40 -22.09 -7.18
N MET A 122 -0.88 -23.02 -7.99
CA MET A 122 -1.68 -24.11 -8.55
C MET A 122 -2.24 -25.04 -7.48
N ASP A 123 -1.49 -25.33 -6.42
CA ASP A 123 -1.98 -26.16 -5.31
C ASP A 123 -3.02 -25.41 -4.47
N TYR A 124 -2.84 -24.10 -4.23
CA TYR A 124 -3.80 -23.25 -3.53
C TYR A 124 -5.13 -23.14 -4.29
N LEU A 125 -5.09 -22.88 -5.60
CA LEU A 125 -6.30 -22.79 -6.43
C LEU A 125 -7.10 -24.10 -6.47
N LYS A 126 -6.45 -25.26 -6.44
CA LYS A 126 -7.14 -26.55 -6.32
C LYS A 126 -7.94 -26.67 -5.02
N THR A 127 -7.47 -26.08 -3.92
CA THR A 127 -8.24 -26.09 -2.66
C THR A 127 -9.52 -25.28 -2.75
N LEU A 128 -9.59 -24.34 -3.70
CA LEU A 128 -10.76 -23.53 -4.03
C LEU A 128 -11.59 -24.13 -5.18
N GLU A 129 -11.31 -25.37 -5.59
CA GLU A 129 -11.96 -26.05 -6.72
C GLU A 129 -11.78 -25.32 -8.07
N ILE A 130 -10.70 -24.53 -8.20
CA ILE A 130 -10.35 -23.81 -9.42
C ILE A 130 -9.28 -24.60 -10.18
N GLU A 131 -9.57 -24.93 -11.44
CA GLU A 131 -8.66 -25.64 -12.34
C GLU A 131 -8.17 -24.74 -13.48
N GLY A 132 -6.89 -24.85 -13.83
CA GLY A 132 -6.29 -24.18 -14.99
C GLY A 132 -4.97 -23.47 -14.68
N ASN A 133 -4.09 -23.39 -15.67
CA ASN A 133 -2.89 -22.56 -15.56
C ASN A 133 -3.25 -21.11 -15.92
N ILE A 134 -3.45 -20.30 -14.89
CA ILE A 134 -3.85 -18.89 -15.02
C ILE A 134 -2.68 -17.91 -14.82
N ILE A 135 -1.48 -18.42 -14.53
CA ILE A 135 -0.29 -17.61 -14.29
C ILE A 135 0.28 -17.23 -15.66
N SER A 136 0.32 -15.93 -15.94
CA SER A 136 0.92 -15.42 -17.18
C SER A 136 2.46 -15.48 -17.11
N GLU A 137 3.11 -15.45 -18.27
CA GLU A 137 4.58 -15.42 -18.33
C GLU A 137 5.12 -14.13 -17.70
N GLU A 138 4.44 -13.00 -17.91
CA GLU A 138 4.82 -11.71 -17.31
C GLU A 138 4.78 -11.77 -15.78
N MET A 139 3.77 -12.44 -15.20
CA MET A 139 3.70 -12.65 -13.75
C MET A 139 4.85 -13.55 -13.26
N ARG A 140 5.21 -14.58 -14.03
CA ARG A 140 6.31 -15.47 -13.68
C ARG A 140 7.65 -14.73 -13.68
N GLU A 141 7.96 -14.01 -14.76
CA GLU A 141 9.16 -13.18 -14.89
C GLU A 141 9.26 -12.16 -13.75
N LEU A 142 8.14 -11.52 -13.42
CA LEU A 142 8.07 -10.56 -12.32
C LEU A 142 8.39 -11.21 -10.96
N ILE A 143 7.91 -12.43 -10.69
CA ILE A 143 8.24 -13.17 -9.48
C ILE A 143 9.70 -13.61 -9.47
N GLU A 144 10.25 -14.03 -10.61
CA GLU A 144 11.68 -14.36 -10.75
C GLU A 144 12.55 -13.15 -10.40
N ASP A 145 12.19 -11.95 -10.87
CA ASP A 145 12.87 -10.71 -10.50
C ASP A 145 12.81 -10.45 -9.00
N TYR A 146 11.63 -10.54 -8.38
CA TYR A 146 11.47 -10.31 -6.94
C TYR A 146 12.35 -11.24 -6.11
N ILE A 147 12.36 -12.53 -6.45
CA ILE A 147 13.22 -13.52 -5.76
C ILE A 147 14.70 -13.19 -5.98
N GLY A 148 15.08 -12.80 -7.21
CA GLY A 148 16.44 -12.36 -7.53
C GLY A 148 16.88 -11.09 -6.77
N GLU A 149 15.93 -10.24 -6.41
CA GLU A 149 16.13 -9.03 -5.59
C GLU A 149 16.09 -9.30 -4.07
N GLY A 150 15.85 -10.56 -3.65
CA GLY A 150 15.84 -10.99 -2.25
C GLY A 150 14.47 -10.93 -1.57
N PHE A 151 13.38 -10.84 -2.33
CA PHE A 151 12.02 -10.98 -1.81
C PHE A 151 11.64 -12.45 -1.79
N GLU A 152 11.64 -13.04 -0.60
CA GLU A 152 11.36 -14.46 -0.42
C GLU A 152 9.99 -14.72 0.21
N TRP A 153 9.30 -13.71 0.73
CA TRP A 153 8.01 -13.87 1.40
C TRP A 153 6.89 -13.29 0.54
N PHE A 154 5.85 -14.07 0.33
CA PHE A 154 4.72 -13.68 -0.53
C PHE A 154 3.42 -13.85 0.26
N VAL A 155 2.64 -12.78 0.28
CA VAL A 155 1.29 -12.81 0.83
C VAL A 155 0.29 -12.90 -0.31
N PHE A 156 -0.70 -13.75 -0.13
CA PHE A 156 -1.78 -14.00 -1.07
C PHE A 156 -3.10 -13.63 -0.43
N ASP A 157 -3.96 -12.94 -1.17
CA ASP A 157 -5.35 -12.64 -0.77
C ASP A 157 -6.28 -12.93 -1.93
N VAL A 158 -7.49 -13.40 -1.63
CA VAL A 158 -8.51 -13.72 -2.63
C VAL A 158 -9.68 -12.77 -2.49
N VAL A 159 -10.00 -12.08 -3.57
CA VAL A 159 -11.13 -11.16 -3.64
C VAL A 159 -12.01 -11.43 -4.86
N THR A 160 -13.31 -11.22 -4.72
CA THR A 160 -14.27 -11.33 -5.81
C THR A 160 -14.57 -9.95 -6.37
N LEU A 161 -14.39 -9.77 -7.67
CA LEU A 161 -14.56 -8.49 -8.36
C LEU A 161 -15.65 -8.58 -9.42
N GLY A 162 -16.38 -7.48 -9.57
CA GLY A 162 -17.28 -7.22 -10.69
C GLY A 162 -16.80 -6.04 -11.52
N THR A 163 -17.70 -5.48 -12.33
CA THR A 163 -17.42 -4.29 -13.16
C THR A 163 -17.45 -2.98 -12.38
N GLU A 164 -18.10 -2.97 -11.22
CA GLU A 164 -18.17 -1.79 -10.35
C GLU A 164 -16.89 -1.67 -9.51
N THR A 165 -16.48 -0.42 -9.27
CA THR A 165 -15.34 -0.15 -8.37
C THR A 165 -15.74 -0.40 -6.92
N VAL A 166 -14.97 -1.26 -6.26
CA VAL A 166 -15.12 -1.59 -4.85
C VAL A 166 -13.83 -1.27 -4.09
N THR A 167 -13.95 -0.91 -2.82
CA THR A 167 -12.80 -0.70 -1.93
C THR A 167 -12.55 -1.99 -1.16
N ASN A 168 -11.35 -2.56 -1.29
CA ASN A 168 -10.96 -3.73 -0.51
C ASN A 168 -10.75 -3.34 0.98
N GLU A 169 -11.19 -4.22 1.90
CA GLU A 169 -10.96 -4.01 3.33
C GLU A 169 -9.45 -3.89 3.61
N PRO A 170 -9.02 -2.99 4.54
CA PRO A 170 -7.60 -2.80 4.76
C PRO A 170 -6.93 -4.03 5.37
N ILE A 171 -5.72 -4.34 4.91
CA ILE A 171 -4.84 -5.34 5.52
C ILE A 171 -3.64 -4.63 6.11
N GLN A 172 -3.26 -5.03 7.33
CA GLN A 172 -2.05 -4.57 7.98
C GLN A 172 -0.97 -5.65 7.92
N TYR A 173 0.18 -5.27 7.39
CA TYR A 173 1.41 -6.06 7.37
C TYR A 173 2.42 -5.44 8.32
N ARG A 174 3.10 -6.26 9.13
CA ARG A 174 4.22 -5.84 9.97
C ARG A 174 5.42 -6.72 9.69
N PHE A 175 6.53 -6.14 9.25
CA PHE A 175 7.70 -6.90 8.82
C PHE A 175 9.00 -6.11 9.03
N LYS A 176 10.12 -6.82 9.01
CA LYS A 176 11.46 -6.22 9.15
C LYS A 176 11.93 -5.67 7.81
N THR A 177 12.50 -4.46 7.82
CA THR A 177 13.06 -3.82 6.63
C THR A 177 14.00 -2.67 7.01
N GLU A 178 15.12 -2.57 6.30
CA GLU A 178 16.11 -1.50 6.44
C GLU A 178 15.79 -0.24 5.60
N HIS A 179 14.67 -0.27 4.87
CA HIS A 179 14.14 0.83 4.08
C HIS A 179 12.65 0.95 4.33
N LEU A 180 12.10 2.17 4.23
CA LEU A 180 10.67 2.32 4.01
C LEU A 180 10.33 1.66 2.66
N PHE A 181 9.34 0.78 2.64
CA PHE A 181 8.98 -0.03 1.48
C PHE A 181 7.54 0.21 1.03
N TYR A 182 7.30 0.20 -0.28
CA TYR A 182 5.95 0.09 -0.83
C TYR A 182 5.99 -0.66 -2.17
N PRO A 183 5.18 -1.74 -2.34
CA PRO A 183 5.28 -2.66 -3.48
C PRO A 183 4.62 -2.08 -4.74
N LEU A 184 5.26 -1.13 -5.41
CA LEU A 184 4.76 -0.53 -6.65
C LEU A 184 4.89 -1.47 -7.84
N LYS A 185 6.01 -2.19 -7.96
CA LYS A 185 6.35 -2.96 -9.16
C LYS A 185 5.34 -4.08 -9.41
N ILE A 186 4.78 -4.68 -8.34
CA ILE A 186 3.78 -5.78 -8.46
C ILE A 186 2.44 -5.30 -9.05
N THR A 187 2.13 -4.01 -8.88
CA THR A 187 0.87 -3.40 -9.37
C THR A 187 0.85 -3.27 -10.91
N SER A 188 2.01 -3.36 -11.58
CA SER A 188 2.12 -3.38 -13.05
C SER A 188 1.38 -4.55 -13.73
N THR A 189 0.98 -5.56 -12.95
CA THR A 189 0.14 -6.67 -13.41
C THR A 189 -1.32 -6.28 -13.68
N ALA A 190 -1.76 -5.12 -13.18
CA ALA A 190 -3.06 -4.52 -13.50
C ALA A 190 -2.96 -3.49 -14.64
N GLU A 191 -4.12 -2.99 -15.06
CA GLU A 191 -4.30 -2.11 -16.21
C GLU A 191 -4.73 -0.69 -15.81
N GLY A 192 -4.32 0.28 -16.63
CA GLY A 192 -4.75 1.67 -16.54
C GLY A 192 -3.97 2.53 -15.54
N ALA A 193 -4.46 3.76 -15.39
CA ALA A 193 -3.87 4.75 -14.50
C ALA A 193 -4.29 4.54 -13.05
N THR A 194 -3.39 4.87 -12.13
CA THR A 194 -3.64 4.83 -10.69
C THR A 194 -3.25 6.13 -10.00
N SER A 195 -3.86 6.36 -8.84
CA SER A 195 -3.47 7.37 -7.87
C SER A 195 -3.17 6.71 -6.53
N ILE A 196 -1.95 6.91 -6.05
CA ILE A 196 -1.43 6.28 -4.84
C ILE A 196 -1.21 7.37 -3.79
N GLU A 197 -1.88 7.24 -2.64
CA GLU A 197 -1.70 8.12 -1.49
C GLU A 197 -1.06 7.37 -0.33
N LEU A 198 0.14 7.79 0.06
CA LEU A 198 0.92 7.19 1.13
C LEU A 198 1.01 8.16 2.31
N LEU A 199 0.35 7.84 3.41
CA LEU A 199 0.51 8.50 4.70
C LEU A 199 1.77 7.95 5.38
N ILE A 200 2.82 8.77 5.45
CA ILE A 200 4.13 8.34 5.94
C ILE A 200 4.40 8.87 7.34
N LEU A 201 4.59 7.95 8.30
CA LEU A 201 5.02 8.20 9.67
C LEU A 201 6.47 7.72 9.87
N THR A 202 7.39 8.66 10.07
CA THR A 202 8.81 8.33 10.35
C THR A 202 9.45 9.28 11.37
N PRO A 203 10.47 8.85 12.14
CA PRO A 203 11.19 9.71 13.09
C PRO A 203 12.02 10.82 12.45
N ARG A 204 12.34 10.68 11.16
CA ARG A 204 13.16 11.61 10.40
C ARG A 204 12.61 11.71 8.98
N LEU A 205 12.94 12.81 8.30
CA LEU A 205 12.67 12.95 6.87
C LEU A 205 13.60 12.03 6.09
N LEU A 206 13.06 11.39 5.06
CA LEU A 206 13.78 10.49 4.17
C LEU A 206 14.39 11.31 3.03
N ASN A 207 15.61 11.00 2.64
CA ASN A 207 16.36 11.77 1.63
C ASN A 207 17.08 10.90 0.61
N ARG A 208 17.07 9.57 0.76
CA ARG A 208 17.57 8.62 -0.23
C ARG A 208 16.44 7.81 -0.79
N PHE A 209 16.34 7.78 -2.11
CA PHE A 209 15.33 7.04 -2.87
C PHE A 209 16.04 6.24 -3.96
N PRO A 210 16.62 5.07 -3.62
CA PRO A 210 17.50 4.33 -4.54
C PRO A 210 16.79 3.76 -5.77
N SER A 211 15.49 3.47 -5.69
CA SER A 211 14.73 2.81 -6.75
C SER A 211 13.82 3.77 -7.53
N LEU A 212 12.94 4.49 -6.83
CA LEU A 212 12.01 5.45 -7.45
C LEU A 212 12.54 6.89 -7.31
N PRO A 213 12.74 7.64 -8.40
CA PRO A 213 13.25 9.01 -8.29
C PRO A 213 12.26 9.90 -7.54
N ILE A 214 12.77 10.72 -6.61
CA ILE A 214 11.94 11.60 -5.75
C ILE A 214 11.01 12.53 -6.55
N SER A 215 11.35 12.86 -7.80
CA SER A 215 10.50 13.66 -8.70
C SER A 215 9.17 12.99 -9.07
N ARG A 216 9.04 11.67 -8.89
CA ARG A 216 7.78 10.92 -9.05
C ARG A 216 6.87 11.04 -7.82
N ILE A 217 7.39 11.57 -6.71
CA ILE A 217 6.70 11.64 -5.43
C ILE A 217 6.31 13.09 -5.16
N ARG A 218 5.02 13.38 -5.21
CA ARG A 218 4.49 14.70 -4.87
C ARG A 218 4.16 14.76 -3.39
N LEU A 219 4.78 15.69 -2.68
CA LEU A 219 4.41 16.00 -1.31
C LEU A 219 3.14 16.87 -1.29
N LYS A 220 2.04 16.42 -0.67
CA LYS A 220 0.77 17.18 -0.66
C LYS A 220 0.79 18.38 0.30
N HIS A 221 1.66 18.37 1.30
CA HIS A 221 1.83 19.45 2.28
C HIS A 221 3.18 19.32 3.00
N ASP A 222 3.67 20.41 3.61
CA ASP A 222 4.88 20.36 4.42
C ASP A 222 4.76 19.34 5.58
N PRO A 223 5.82 18.57 5.91
CA PRO A 223 5.73 17.55 6.96
C PRO A 223 5.36 18.17 8.31
N ILE A 224 4.41 17.56 8.99
CA ILE A 224 3.92 18.05 10.29
C ILE A 224 4.46 17.20 11.43
N ASN A 225 4.59 17.81 12.61
CA ASN A 225 4.92 17.07 13.83
C ASN A 225 3.66 16.41 14.39
N ILE A 226 3.79 15.15 14.80
CA ILE A 226 2.76 14.40 15.53
C ILE A 226 3.30 14.06 16.93
N SER A 227 2.48 14.28 17.96
CA SER A 227 2.81 13.92 19.34
C SER A 227 2.62 12.42 19.58
N GLN A 228 3.11 11.93 20.73
CA GLN A 228 2.89 10.54 21.14
C GLN A 228 1.41 10.25 21.42
N ASP A 229 0.67 11.20 21.99
CA ASP A 229 -0.77 11.07 22.24
C ASP A 229 -1.56 11.03 20.93
N GLU A 230 -1.25 11.92 19.98
CA GLU A 230 -1.88 11.94 18.65
C GLU A 230 -1.60 10.64 17.89
N LEU A 231 -0.40 10.07 18.03
CA LEU A 231 -0.06 8.79 17.44
C LEU A 231 -0.81 7.62 18.09
N ALA A 232 -0.99 7.64 19.41
CA ALA A 232 -1.76 6.64 20.14
C ALA A 232 -3.25 6.67 19.76
N GLU A 233 -3.84 7.84 19.59
CA GLU A 233 -5.22 8.02 19.10
C GLU A 233 -5.41 7.53 17.66
N LEU A 234 -4.36 7.67 16.85
CA LEU A 234 -4.36 7.34 15.44
C LEU A 234 -4.37 5.83 15.20
N ASN A 235 -3.42 5.11 15.79
CA ASN A 235 -3.31 3.66 15.68
C ASN A 235 -2.39 3.09 16.78
N GLU A 236 -2.91 2.17 17.59
CA GLU A 236 -2.20 1.60 18.76
C GLU A 236 -0.91 0.86 18.37
N GLU A 237 -0.90 0.17 17.23
CA GLU A 237 0.20 -0.68 16.80
C GLU A 237 1.34 0.14 16.22
N MET A 238 1.01 1.16 15.42
CA MET A 238 1.97 2.15 14.95
C MET A 238 2.55 2.96 16.12
N TYR A 239 1.74 3.29 17.13
CA TYR A 239 2.23 3.85 18.39
C TYR A 239 3.23 2.92 19.08
N LYS A 240 2.89 1.64 19.27
CA LYS A 240 3.80 0.66 19.89
C LYS A 240 5.12 0.51 19.13
N LEU A 241 5.09 0.56 17.80
CA LEU A 241 6.27 0.49 16.93
C LEU A 241 7.18 1.72 17.09
N LEU A 242 6.57 2.90 17.20
CA LEU A 242 7.27 4.19 17.11
C LEU A 242 7.47 4.88 18.46
N LYS A 243 6.91 4.34 19.56
CA LYS A 243 7.01 4.91 20.91
C LYS A 243 8.46 5.18 21.30
N GLY A 244 8.68 6.28 22.01
CA GLY A 244 10.01 6.74 22.40
C GLY A 244 10.73 7.63 21.36
N ASN A 245 10.13 7.86 20.18
CA ASN A 245 10.59 8.88 19.24
C ASN A 245 9.80 10.19 19.41
N ASP A 246 10.45 11.24 19.87
CA ASP A 246 9.84 12.57 20.08
C ASP A 246 9.71 13.41 18.80
N ARG A 247 10.37 12.99 17.72
CA ARG A 247 10.50 13.75 16.45
C ARG A 247 9.65 13.19 15.31
N MET A 248 8.47 12.66 15.61
CA MET A 248 7.64 12.02 14.60
C MET A 248 7.15 13.01 13.55
N LYS A 249 7.32 12.62 12.28
CA LYS A 249 6.86 13.37 11.12
C LYS A 249 5.77 12.60 10.41
N LEU A 250 4.63 13.26 10.20
CA LEU A 250 3.53 12.80 9.37
C LEU A 250 3.48 13.63 8.07
N ARG A 251 3.25 12.96 6.95
CA ARG A 251 3.14 13.58 5.62
C ARG A 251 2.38 12.69 4.65
N ILE A 252 1.78 13.28 3.63
CA ILE A 252 1.19 12.55 2.51
C ILE A 252 2.07 12.67 1.27
N TRP A 253 2.49 11.52 0.76
CA TRP A 253 3.10 11.37 -0.54
C TRP A 253 2.02 10.94 -1.54
N GLU A 254 2.01 11.57 -2.71
CA GLU A 254 1.15 11.19 -3.84
C GLU A 254 2.03 10.73 -5.00
N ILE A 255 1.71 9.57 -5.55
CA ILE A 255 2.31 9.02 -6.77
C ILE A 255 1.17 8.77 -7.76
N LYS A 256 1.37 9.16 -9.03
CA LYS A 256 0.39 8.96 -10.10
C LYS A 256 1.09 8.46 -11.35
N GLY A 257 0.40 7.63 -12.11
CA GLY A 257 0.90 7.14 -13.39
C GLY A 257 0.12 5.94 -13.90
N GLU A 258 0.50 5.47 -15.08
CA GLU A 258 0.07 4.19 -15.61
C GLU A 258 0.71 3.06 -14.80
N LEU A 259 -0.06 2.06 -14.39
CA LEU A 259 0.43 0.92 -13.60
C LEU A 259 1.58 0.19 -14.29
N LYS A 260 1.49 0.05 -15.62
CA LYS A 260 2.55 -0.55 -16.47
C LYS A 260 3.88 0.21 -16.45
N ALA A 261 3.89 1.46 -15.98
CA ALA A 261 5.11 2.27 -15.91
C ALA A 261 5.83 2.17 -14.55
N PHE A 262 5.33 1.38 -13.60
CA PHE A 262 6.01 1.10 -12.34
C PHE A 262 6.86 -0.18 -12.46
N ASP A 263 8.12 0.01 -12.81
CA ASP A 263 9.13 -1.04 -12.99
C ASP A 263 10.00 -1.27 -11.74
N ALA A 264 9.80 -0.47 -10.68
CA ALA A 264 10.52 -0.58 -9.42
C ALA A 264 9.63 -0.22 -8.23
N ASP A 265 9.91 -0.84 -7.07
CA ASP A 265 9.25 -0.52 -5.81
C ASP A 265 9.73 0.79 -5.22
N LEU A 266 8.94 1.36 -4.32
CA LEU A 266 9.40 2.48 -3.51
C LEU A 266 10.27 1.96 -2.37
N LEU A 267 11.54 2.33 -2.41
CA LEU A 267 12.47 2.19 -1.30
C LEU A 267 12.92 3.58 -0.87
N ALA A 268 12.90 3.87 0.44
CA ALA A 268 13.36 5.15 0.95
C ALA A 268 14.08 5.04 2.32
N ARG A 269 15.07 5.92 2.55
CA ARG A 269 15.86 5.98 3.80
C ARG A 269 16.23 7.41 4.20
#